data_AF-A0A4R6UWE6-F1
#
_entry.id   AF-A0A4R6UWE6-F1
#
_cell.length_a   1.000
_cell.length_b   1.000
_cell.length_c   1.000
_cell.angle_alpha   90.00
_cell.angle_beta   90.00
_cell.angle_gamma   90.00
#
_symmetry.space_group_name_H-M   'P 1'
#
loop_
_entity.id
_entity.type
_entity.pdbx_description
1 polymer ?
#
loop_
_entity_poly.entity_id
_entity_poly.type
_entity_poly.pdbx_seq_one_letter_code
_entity_poly.pdbx_strand_id
1 'polypeptide(L)'
;MSDKSREDWLRPRLETLNRASGLVPAQARAVDLVARTYAEAEMETPGERDTAAAAARTSIATEIASRWPGTPYVIRQGAVEDYPELGLGPAKDALLVFGVVYRADD
;
A
#
# COMPACT_ATOMS: atom_id res chain seq x y z
N MET A 1 13.01 11.40 3.56
CA MET A 1 11.95 12.23 2.93
C MET A 1 11.47 13.23 3.95
N SER A 2 11.31 14.50 3.58
CA SER A 2 10.62 15.46 4.44
C SER A 2 9.12 15.16 4.45
N ASP A 3 8.40 15.60 5.50
CA ASP A 3 6.94 15.41 5.58
C ASP A 3 6.21 15.99 4.37
N LYS A 4 6.66 17.15 3.85
CA LYS A 4 6.15 17.73 2.60
C LYS A 4 6.29 16.81 1.39
N SER A 5 7.46 16.18 1.21
CA SER A 5 7.66 15.23 0.10
C SER A 5 6.76 14.00 0.22
N ARG A 6 6.38 13.58 1.44
CA ARG A 6 5.44 12.48 1.65
C ARG A 6 4.00 12.92 1.35
N GLU A 7 3.55 14.06 1.86
CA GLU A 7 2.21 14.58 1.60
C GLU A 7 1.95 14.81 0.11
N ASP A 8 2.92 15.41 -0.60
CA ASP A 8 2.82 15.67 -2.04
C ASP A 8 2.79 14.37 -2.85
N TRP A 9 3.47 13.32 -2.38
CA TRP A 9 3.39 11.98 -2.96
C TRP A 9 2.06 11.29 -2.63
N LEU A 10 1.56 11.41 -1.41
CA LEU A 10 0.34 10.74 -0.94
C LEU A 10 -0.94 11.32 -1.55
N ARG A 11 -1.06 12.64 -1.60
CA ARG A 11 -2.30 13.32 -1.98
C ARG A 11 -2.94 12.79 -3.29
N PRO A 12 -2.23 12.75 -4.44
CA PRO A 12 -2.82 12.24 -5.67
C PRO A 12 -3.19 10.75 -5.58
N ARG A 13 -2.48 9.96 -4.79
CA ARG A 13 -2.72 8.53 -4.59
C ARG A 13 -3.95 8.28 -3.72
N LEU A 14 -4.15 9.07 -2.67
CA LEU A 14 -5.35 9.00 -1.83
C LEU A 14 -6.60 9.41 -2.60
N GLU A 15 -6.54 10.46 -3.42
CA GLU A 15 -7.65 10.85 -4.30
C GLU A 15 -8.03 9.73 -5.27
N THR A 16 -7.02 9.05 -5.79
CA THR A 16 -7.18 7.93 -6.72
C THR A 16 -7.77 6.69 -6.02
N LEU A 17 -7.23 6.33 -4.85
CA LEU A 17 -7.75 5.23 -4.01
C LEU A 17 -9.22 5.44 -3.61
N ASN A 18 -9.61 6.69 -3.33
CA ASN A 18 -10.99 7.04 -3.00
C ASN A 18 -11.95 6.94 -4.21
N ARG A 19 -11.43 6.95 -5.45
CA ARG A 19 -12.21 6.76 -6.67
C ARG A 19 -12.20 5.30 -7.15
N ALA A 20 -11.16 4.55 -6.79
CA ALA A 20 -11.01 3.15 -7.13
C ALA A 20 -11.93 2.27 -6.27
N SER A 21 -12.87 1.59 -6.91
CA SER A 21 -13.82 0.72 -6.21
C SER A 21 -13.12 -0.50 -5.60
N GLY A 22 -13.39 -0.80 -4.33
CA GLY A 22 -13.05 -2.08 -3.69
C GLY A 22 -11.75 -2.13 -2.88
N LEU A 23 -10.98 -1.05 -2.84
CA LEU A 23 -9.77 -0.96 -2.01
C LEU A 23 -10.07 -0.53 -0.57
N VAL A 24 -11.09 0.28 -0.36
CA VAL A 24 -11.67 0.60 0.95
C VAL A 24 -13.18 0.35 0.90
N PRO A 25 -13.86 0.17 2.05
CA PRO A 25 -15.32 0.11 2.08
C PRO A 25 -15.95 1.32 1.36
N ALA A 26 -17.12 1.13 0.74
CA ALA A 26 -17.76 2.18 -0.06
C ALA A 26 -18.13 3.43 0.76
N GLN A 27 -18.36 3.26 2.06
CA GLN A 27 -18.64 4.33 3.03
C GLN A 27 -17.36 4.72 3.79
N ALA A 28 -16.20 4.67 3.15
CA ALA A 28 -14.94 5.00 3.78
C ALA A 28 -14.00 5.73 2.83
N ARG A 29 -13.16 6.59 3.44
CA ARG A 29 -12.14 7.37 2.77
C ARG A 29 -10.74 6.95 3.20
N ALA A 30 -9.89 6.66 2.23
CA ALA A 30 -8.45 6.47 2.40
C ALA A 30 -7.80 7.76 2.91
N VAL A 31 -7.06 7.65 4.01
CA VAL A 31 -6.37 8.74 4.70
C VAL A 31 -4.85 8.59 4.70
N ASP A 32 -4.34 7.36 4.54
CA ASP A 32 -2.91 7.12 4.37
C ASP A 32 -2.66 5.84 3.56
N LEU A 33 -1.46 5.74 3.00
CA LEU A 33 -0.97 4.62 2.23
C LEU A 33 0.46 4.28 2.67
N VAL A 34 0.68 3.00 2.97
CA VAL A 34 2.01 2.44 3.25
C VAL A 34 2.27 1.32 2.26
N ALA A 35 3.21 1.51 1.34
CA ALA A 35 3.54 0.54 0.31
C ALA A 35 4.98 0.04 0.43
N ARG A 36 5.21 -1.19 -0.05
CA ARG A 36 6.51 -1.81 -0.26
C ARG A 36 6.50 -2.53 -1.60
N THR A 37 7.54 -2.32 -2.39
CA THR A 37 7.75 -2.97 -3.69
C THR A 37 9.03 -3.78 -3.64
N TYR A 38 9.00 -5.00 -4.14
CA TYR A 38 10.15 -5.91 -4.21
C TYR A 38 10.31 -6.36 -5.65
N ALA A 39 11.47 -6.12 -6.25
CA ALA A 39 11.70 -6.49 -7.64
C ALA A 39 11.75 -8.02 -7.75
N GLU A 40 11.07 -8.61 -8.75
CA GLU A 40 11.09 -10.06 -8.93
C GLU A 40 12.50 -10.60 -9.19
N ALA A 41 13.36 -9.82 -9.84
CA ALA A 41 14.77 -10.14 -10.04
C ALA A 41 15.57 -10.33 -8.73
N GLU A 42 15.06 -9.85 -7.59
CA GLU A 42 15.68 -10.03 -6.27
C GLU A 42 15.14 -11.28 -5.53
N MET A 43 14.17 -11.99 -6.12
CA MET A 43 13.48 -13.13 -5.51
C MET A 43 13.41 -14.31 -6.49
N GLU A 44 14.41 -15.19 -6.42
CA GLU A 44 14.62 -16.28 -7.38
C GLU A 44 13.57 -17.39 -7.24
N THR A 45 13.02 -17.59 -6.04
CA THR A 45 12.11 -18.70 -5.74
C THR A 45 10.72 -18.24 -5.26
N PRO A 46 9.65 -19.05 -5.49
CA PRO A 46 8.34 -18.77 -4.92
C PRO A 46 8.34 -18.63 -3.39
N GLY A 47 9.14 -19.43 -2.69
CA GLY A 47 9.24 -19.38 -1.22
C GLY A 47 9.84 -18.08 -0.68
N GLU A 48 10.80 -17.48 -1.40
CA GLU A 48 11.35 -16.17 -1.07
C GLU A 48 10.31 -15.07 -1.26
N ARG A 49 9.50 -15.14 -2.33
CA ARG A 49 8.41 -14.18 -2.57
C ARG A 49 7.36 -14.23 -1.47
N ASP A 50 6.95 -15.43 -1.06
CA ASP A 50 6.00 -15.62 0.03
C ASP A 50 6.54 -15.08 1.36
N THR A 51 7.82 -15.31 1.62
CA THR A 51 8.52 -14.79 2.81
C THR A 51 8.59 -13.27 2.78
N ALA A 52 9.00 -12.68 1.66
CA ALA A 52 9.05 -11.24 1.46
C ALA A 52 7.66 -10.61 1.62
N ALA A 53 6.62 -11.23 1.05
CA ALA A 53 5.23 -10.82 1.20
C ALA A 53 4.77 -10.86 2.67
N ALA A 54 5.06 -11.93 3.40
CA ALA A 54 4.70 -12.06 4.82
C ALA A 54 5.43 -11.01 5.69
N ALA A 55 6.72 -10.80 5.45
CA ALA A 55 7.51 -9.79 6.13
C ALA A 55 6.99 -8.38 5.83
N ALA A 56 6.65 -8.08 4.58
CA ALA A 56 6.09 -6.81 4.15
C ALA A 56 4.76 -6.51 4.83
N ARG A 57 3.83 -7.48 4.85
CA ARG A 57 2.52 -7.34 5.53
C ARG A 57 2.69 -7.02 7.01
N THR A 58 3.61 -7.72 7.69
CA THR A 58 3.90 -7.50 9.12
C THR A 58 4.51 -6.13 9.37
N SER A 59 5.49 -5.73 8.55
CA SER A 59 6.15 -4.43 8.62
C SER A 59 5.16 -3.28 8.40
N ILE A 60 4.30 -3.40 7.38
CA ILE A 60 3.24 -2.42 7.07
C ILE A 60 2.24 -2.32 8.21
N ALA A 61 1.75 -3.45 8.74
CA ALA A 61 0.82 -3.45 9.87
C ALA A 61 1.42 -2.75 11.09
N THR A 62 2.70 -3.00 11.37
CA THR A 62 3.43 -2.37 12.48
C THR A 62 3.59 -0.86 12.28
N GLU A 63 3.95 -0.43 11.07
CA GLU A 63 4.06 1.00 10.74
C GLU A 63 2.71 1.71 10.87
N ILE A 64 1.63 1.11 10.35
CA ILE A 64 0.28 1.65 10.47
C ILE A 64 -0.13 1.74 11.93
N ALA A 65 0.05 0.68 12.72
CA ALA A 65 -0.33 0.68 14.13
C ALA A 65 0.42 1.75 14.95
N SER A 66 1.68 2.03 14.60
CA SER A 66 2.48 3.08 15.22
C SER A 66 2.00 4.49 14.84
N ARG A 67 1.68 4.71 13.56
CA ARG A 67 1.28 6.04 13.05
C ARG A 67 -0.19 6.38 13.25
N TRP A 68 -1.06 5.38 13.20
CA TRP A 68 -2.51 5.49 13.20
C TRP A 68 -3.12 4.53 14.22
N PRO A 69 -2.82 4.70 15.52
CA PRO A 69 -3.26 3.77 16.55
C PRO A 69 -4.79 3.65 16.57
N GLY A 70 -5.29 2.42 16.53
CA GLY A 70 -6.72 2.10 16.56
C GLY A 70 -7.50 2.44 15.28
N THR A 71 -6.84 2.99 14.25
CA THR A 71 -7.52 3.33 13.00
C THR A 71 -7.65 2.07 12.11
N PRO A 72 -8.80 1.84 11.47
CA PRO A 72 -8.96 0.68 10.60
C PRO A 72 -8.10 0.80 9.35
N TYR A 73 -7.63 -0.36 8.88
CA TYR A 73 -6.83 -0.47 7.67
C TYR A 73 -7.08 -1.80 6.97
N VAL A 74 -6.76 -1.87 5.69
CA VAL A 74 -6.67 -3.12 4.93
C VAL A 74 -5.28 -3.27 4.36
N ILE A 75 -4.82 -4.52 4.22
CA ILE A 75 -3.59 -4.84 3.49
C ILE A 75 -3.96 -5.64 2.24
N ARG A 76 -3.29 -5.32 1.15
CA ARG A 76 -3.42 -5.97 -0.17
C ARG A 76 -2.04 -6.31 -0.71
N GLN A 77 -2.05 -7.25 -1.64
CA GLN A 77 -0.88 -7.75 -2.34
C GLN A 77 -1.25 -8.03 -3.80
N GLY A 78 -0.31 -7.82 -4.71
CA GLY A 78 -0.43 -8.18 -6.14
C GLY A 78 0.79 -7.71 -6.91
N ALA A 79 0.70 -7.68 -8.24
CA ALA A 79 1.73 -7.07 -9.07
C ALA A 79 1.58 -5.55 -9.08
N VAL A 80 2.67 -4.81 -9.32
CA VAL A 80 2.58 -3.33 -9.47
C VAL A 80 1.65 -2.95 -10.64
N GLU A 81 1.63 -3.74 -11.70
CA GLU A 81 0.77 -3.50 -12.87
C GLU A 81 -0.73 -3.67 -12.61
N ASP A 82 -1.12 -4.38 -11.55
CA ASP A 82 -2.51 -4.51 -11.12
C ASP A 82 -3.03 -3.21 -10.46
N TYR A 83 -2.11 -2.33 -10.05
CA TYR A 83 -2.41 -1.09 -9.33
C TYR A 83 -1.68 0.12 -9.95
N PRO A 84 -1.85 0.38 -11.27
CA PRO A 84 -1.14 1.44 -11.97
C PRO A 84 -1.40 2.82 -11.36
N GLU A 85 -2.57 2.99 -10.76
CA GLU A 85 -3.08 4.22 -10.18
C GLU A 85 -2.33 4.63 -8.90
N LEU A 86 -1.60 3.70 -8.26
CA LEU A 86 -0.72 4.00 -7.13
C LEU A 86 0.60 4.63 -7.57
N GLY A 87 0.92 4.65 -8.87
CA GLY A 87 2.12 5.29 -9.41
C GLY A 87 3.41 4.82 -8.73
N LEU A 88 3.52 3.52 -8.46
CA LEU A 88 4.61 2.89 -7.72
C LEU A 88 5.74 2.46 -8.66
N GLY A 89 6.38 3.44 -9.32
CA GLY A 89 7.59 3.24 -10.11
C GLY A 89 7.44 2.30 -11.33
N PRO A 90 8.54 2.09 -12.09
CA PRO A 90 8.50 1.38 -13.37
C PRO A 90 8.67 -0.15 -13.28
N ALA A 91 8.81 -0.73 -12.08
CA ALA A 91 9.04 -2.17 -11.92
C ALA A 91 7.74 -2.94 -12.09
N LYS A 92 7.34 -3.16 -13.35
CA LYS A 92 6.07 -3.80 -13.74
C LYS A 92 5.87 -5.19 -13.12
N ASP A 93 6.97 -5.93 -12.99
CA ASP A 93 6.96 -7.30 -12.45
C ASP A 93 7.23 -7.34 -10.93
N ALA A 94 7.33 -6.19 -10.26
CA ALA A 94 7.59 -6.18 -8.82
C ALA A 94 6.37 -6.68 -8.03
N LEU A 95 6.65 -7.47 -7.00
CA LEU A 95 5.70 -7.78 -5.95
C LEU A 95 5.39 -6.49 -5.19
N LEU A 96 4.12 -6.13 -5.16
CA LEU A 96 3.60 -5.01 -4.40
C LEU A 96 2.84 -5.53 -3.18
N VAL A 97 3.17 -5.01 -2.01
CA VAL A 97 2.37 -5.13 -0.79
C VAL A 97 2.08 -3.74 -0.25
N PHE A 98 0.81 -3.44 0.03
CA PHE A 98 0.43 -2.14 0.53
C PHE A 98 -0.70 -2.20 1.55
N GLY A 99 -0.68 -1.27 2.50
CA GLY A 99 -1.73 -1.04 3.47
C GLY A 99 -2.40 0.31 3.22
N VAL A 100 -3.73 0.31 3.22
CA VAL A 100 -4.54 1.52 3.12
C VAL A 100 -5.20 1.76 4.47
N VAL A 101 -4.90 2.89 5.08
CA VAL A 101 -5.59 3.37 6.28
C VAL A 101 -6.79 4.16 5.83
N TYR A 102 -7.95 3.92 6.44
CA TYR A 102 -9.19 4.59 6.07
C TYR A 102 -9.98 5.04 7.29
N ARG A 103 -10.94 5.94 7.06
CA ARG A 103 -11.96 6.33 8.03
C ARG A 103 -13.33 6.11 7.40
N ALA A 104 -14.30 5.68 8.19
CA ALA A 104 -15.67 5.68 7.73
C ALA A 104 -16.10 7.13 7.48
N ASP A 105 -16.85 7.34 6.39
CA ASP A 105 -17.55 8.60 6.15
C ASP A 105 -18.79 8.60 7.04
N ASP A 106 -18.94 9.64 7.86
CA ASP A 106 -20.15 9.89 8.67
C ASP A 106 -21.29 10.45 7.81
#